data_AF-A0A7X0ZEC6-F1
#
_entry.id   AF-A0A7X0ZEC6-F1
#
_cell.length_a   1.000
_cell.length_b   1.000
_cell.length_c   1.000
_cell.angle_alpha   90.00
_cell.angle_beta   90.00
_cell.angle_gamma   90.00
#
_symmetry.space_group_name_H-M   'P 1'
#
loop_
_entity.id
_entity.type
_entity.pdbx_description
1 polymer ?
#
loop_
_entity_poly.entity_id
_entity_poly.type
_entity_poly.pdbx_seq_one_letter_code
_entity_poly.pdbx_strand_id
1 'polypeptide(L)' 'METTYWYNEATDRLLTWKEYKANIESGAKEWLEDLQEEEEELDDSDKTSLETLIQLSFENESDFVLSDSEGNKIEEW' A
#
# COMPACT_ATOMS: atom_id res chain seq x y z
N MET A 1 -17.90 12.71 6.61
CA MET A 1 -16.92 11.62 6.61
C MET A 1 -15.65 12.23 7.16
N GLU A 2 -15.20 11.76 8.32
CA GLU A 2 -13.91 12.18 8.86
C GLU A 2 -12.81 11.73 7.90
N THR A 3 -11.83 12.60 7.66
CA THR A 3 -10.68 12.24 6.84
C THR A 3 -9.86 11.22 7.60
N THR A 4 -9.70 10.03 7.03
CA THR A 4 -8.82 8.97 7.56
C THR A 4 -7.37 9.30 7.23
N TYR A 5 -6.50 9.27 8.24
CA TYR A 5 -5.05 9.46 8.08
C TYR A 5 -4.28 8.19 8.44
N TRP A 6 -3.13 8.04 7.81
CA TRP A 6 -2.20 6.93 7.99
C TRP A 6 -0.83 7.52 8.28
N TYR A 7 -0.26 7.21 9.45
CA TYR A 7 1.03 7.72 9.88
C TYR A 7 2.08 6.62 9.85
N ASN A 8 3.27 6.93 9.35
CA ASN A 8 4.42 6.03 9.36
C ASN A 8 5.50 6.59 10.27
N GLU A 9 5.75 5.90 11.38
CA GLU A 9 6.72 6.31 12.41
C GLU A 9 8.18 6.24 11.92
N ALA A 10 8.48 5.31 10.99
CA ALA A 10 9.83 5.14 10.47
C ALA A 10 10.27 6.31 9.57
N THR A 11 9.31 6.96 8.90
CA THR A 11 9.56 8.05 7.94
C THR A 11 9.00 9.40 8.37
N ASP A 12 8.32 9.46 9.52
CA ASP A 12 7.63 10.64 10.04
C ASP A 12 6.67 11.26 9.00
N ARG A 13 5.89 10.40 8.35
CA ARG A 13 4.96 10.80 7.28
C ARG A 13 3.52 10.55 7.66
N LEU A 14 2.71 11.61 7.58
CA LEU A 14 1.26 11.55 7.69
C LEU A 14 0.63 11.67 6.31
N LEU A 15 -0.14 10.66 5.90
CA LEU A 15 -0.81 10.60 4.61
C LEU A 15 -2.32 10.57 4.81
N THR A 16 -3.06 11.24 3.93
CA THR A 16 -4.50 10.97 3.80
C THR A 16 -4.71 9.58 3.22
N TRP A 17 -5.90 8.99 3.40
CA TRP A 17 -6.27 7.73 2.72
C TRP A 17 -5.95 7.72 1.22
N LYS A 18 -6.18 8.85 0.53
CA LYS A 18 -5.91 8.97 -0.91
C LYS A 18 -4.42 8.88 -1.22
N GLU A 19 -3.59 9.55 -0.42
CA GLU A 19 -2.13 9.54 -0.59
C GLU A 19 -1.53 8.20 -0.18
N TYR A 20 -2.01 7.61 0.91
CA TYR A 20 -1.63 6.27 1.34
C TYR A 20 -1.95 5.24 0.25
N LYS A 21 -3.18 5.24 -0.26
CA LYS A 21 -3.57 4.36 -1.37
C LYS A 21 -2.71 4.58 -2.61
N ALA A 22 -2.42 5.82 -2.98
CA ALA A 22 -1.57 6.12 -4.13
C ALA A 22 -0.12 5.65 -3.91
N ASN A 23 0.38 5.69 -2.68
CA ASN A 23 1.70 5.17 -2.33
C ASN A 23 1.77 3.65 -2.51
N ILE A 24 0.79 2.93 -1.96
CA ILE A 24 0.65 1.47 -2.12
C ILE A 24 0.52 1.09 -3.60
N GLU A 25 -0.34 1.77 -4.36
CA GLU A 25 -0.51 1.52 -5.80
C GLU A 25 0.77 1.79 -6.60
N SER A 26 1.61 2.73 -6.17
CA SER A 26 2.90 2.99 -6.81
C SER A 26 3.87 1.84 -6.54
N GLY A 27 4.03 1.44 -5.27
CA GLY A 27 4.93 0.34 -4.91
C GLY A 27 4.52 -1.00 -5.55
N ALA A 28 3.21 -1.27 -5.60
CA ALA A 28 2.69 -2.46 -6.28
C ALA A 28 2.96 -2.48 -7.79
N LYS A 29 3.02 -1.31 -8.44
CA LYS A 29 3.39 -1.22 -9.87
C LYS A 29 4.87 -1.49 -10.09
N GLU A 30 5.73 -0.92 -9.25
CA GLU A 30 7.17 -1.19 -9.33
C GLU A 30 7.44 -2.69 -9.16
N TRP A 31 6.79 -3.34 -8.19
CA TRP A 31 6.88 -4.80 -8.02
C TRP A 31 6.30 -5.58 -9.19
N LEU A 32 5.23 -5.08 -9.81
CA LEU A 32 4.65 -5.74 -10.99
C LEU A 32 5.60 -5.70 -12.17
N GLU A 33 6.30 -4.59 -12.38
CA GLU A 33 7.30 -4.48 -13.45
C GLU A 33 8.42 -5.51 -13.27
N ASP A 34 8.94 -5.63 -12.04
CA ASP A 34 9.96 -6.65 -11.71
C ASP A 34 9.42 -8.07 -11.92
N LEU A 35 8.20 -8.36 -11.46
CA LEU A 35 7.57 -9.68 -11.63
C LEU A 35 7.27 -10.01 -13.08
N GLN A 36 6.90 -9.03 -13.91
CA GLN A 36 6.63 -9.26 -15.33
C GLN A 36 7.88 -9.65 -16.11
N GLU A 37 9.06 -9.17 -15.70
CA GLU A 37 10.33 -9.65 -16.24
C GLU A 37 10.61 -11.12 -15.83
N GLU A 38 10.29 -11.50 -14.59
CA GLU A 38 10.46 -12.88 -14.10
C GLU A 38 9.42 -13.87 -14.67
N GLU A 39 8.20 -13.40 -14.89
CA GLU A 39 7.06 -14.16 -15.40
C GLU A 39 6.93 -14.09 -16.93
N GLU A 40 7.94 -13.60 -17.67
CA GLU A 40 7.88 -13.39 -19.13
C GLU A 40 7.38 -14.64 -19.89
N GLU A 41 7.84 -15.82 -19.46
CA GLU A 41 7.54 -17.13 -20.06
C GLU A 41 6.22 -17.75 -19.57
N LEU A 42 5.53 -17.13 -18.61
CA LEU A 42 4.23 -17.59 -18.14
C LEU A 42 3.11 -17.17 -19.11
N ASP A 43 2.04 -17.97 -19.12
CA ASP A 43 0.80 -17.58 -19.77
C ASP A 43 0.19 -16.38 -19.04
N ASP A 44 -0.45 -15.46 -19.77
CA ASP A 44 -1.02 -14.24 -19.18
C ASP A 44 -2.07 -14.55 -18.09
N SER A 45 -2.66 -15.74 -18.10
CA SER A 45 -3.60 -16.20 -17.07
C SER A 45 -2.94 -16.62 -15.75
N ASP A 46 -1.66 -16.98 -15.79
CA ASP A 46 -0.87 -17.37 -14.62
C ASP A 46 -0.05 -16.20 -14.06
N LYS A 47 0.03 -15.07 -14.79
CA LYS A 47 0.74 -13.86 -14.36
C LYS A 47 0.06 -13.17 -13.20
N THR A 48 0.87 -12.65 -12.29
CA THR A 48 0.40 -11.89 -11.15
C THR A 48 -0.26 -10.58 -11.60
N SER A 49 -1.47 -10.30 -11.09
CA SER A 49 -2.19 -9.07 -11.43
C SER A 49 -1.83 -7.90 -10.49
N LEU A 50 -1.91 -6.67 -11.01
CA LEU A 50 -1.72 -5.47 -10.18
C LEU A 50 -2.68 -5.42 -8.99
N GLU A 51 -3.93 -5.84 -9.17
CA GLU A 51 -4.93 -5.83 -8.10
C GLU A 51 -4.53 -6.78 -6.95
N THR A 52 -3.97 -7.94 -7.29
CA THR A 52 -3.42 -8.89 -6.31
C THR A 52 -2.26 -8.28 -5.53
N LEU A 53 -1.33 -7.60 -6.20
CA LEU A 53 -0.20 -6.95 -5.53
C LEU A 53 -0.65 -5.81 -4.62
N ILE A 54 -1.58 -4.98 -5.08
CA ILE A 54 -2.16 -3.90 -4.24
C ILE A 54 -2.78 -4.49 -2.97
N GLN A 55 -3.56 -5.57 -3.09
CA GLN A 55 -4.18 -6.20 -1.93
C GLN A 55 -3.12 -6.77 -0.97
N LEU A 56 -2.12 -7.48 -1.48
CA LEU A 56 -1.01 -8.00 -0.68
C LEU A 56 -0.23 -6.89 0.01
N SER A 57 0.00 -5.77 -0.66
CA SER A 57 0.64 -4.60 -0.06
C SER A 57 -0.21 -4.04 1.08
N PHE A 58 -1.54 -3.90 0.94
CA PHE A 58 -2.38 -3.47 2.06
C PHE A 58 -2.38 -4.44 3.24
N GLU A 59 -2.32 -5.75 2.98
CA GLU A 59 -2.30 -6.78 4.04
C GLU A 59 -0.94 -6.85 4.77
N ASN A 60 0.15 -6.48 4.10
CA ASN A 60 1.51 -6.57 4.64
C ASN A 60 2.12 -5.23 5.02
N GLU A 61 1.51 -4.09 4.66
CA GLU A 61 2.00 -2.76 5.00
C GLU A 61 1.83 -2.50 6.50
N SER A 62 2.81 -2.98 7.27
CA SER A 62 2.85 -2.85 8.72
C SER A 62 3.38 -1.50 9.19
N ASP A 63 3.95 -0.70 8.30
CA ASP A 63 4.65 0.54 8.67
C ASP A 63 3.71 1.74 8.84
N PHE A 64 2.49 1.67 8.30
CA PHE A 64 1.47 2.71 8.44
C PHE A 64 0.40 2.33 9.45
N VAL A 65 0.13 3.23 10.40
CA VAL A 65 -0.91 3.08 11.42
C VAL A 65 -2.01 4.11 11.23
N LEU A 66 -3.26 3.67 11.41
CA LEU A 66 -4.42 4.56 11.41
C LEU A 66 -4.25 5.62 12.51
N SER A 67 -4.35 6.89 12.12
CA SER A 67 -4.02 8.03 12.97
C SER A 67 -4.98 9.19 12.78
N ASP A 68 -4.98 10.12 13.72
CA ASP A 68 -5.66 11.40 13.62
C ASP A 68 -4.90 12.39 12.70
N SER A 69 -5.43 13.60 12.55
CA SER A 69 -4.80 14.65 11.72
C SER A 69 -3.49 15.20 12.30
N GLU A 70 -3.14 14.87 13.54
CA GLU A 70 -1.89 15.25 14.19
C GLU A 70 -0.86 14.11 14.16
N GLY A 71 -1.22 12.93 13.64
CA GLY A 71 -0.36 11.75 13.57
C GLY A 71 -0.38 10.89 14.82
N ASN A 72 -1.31 11.11 15.75
CA ASN A 72 -1.47 10.22 16.90
C ASN A 72 -2.26 8.98 16.47
N LYS A 73 -1.76 7.80 16.84
CA LYS A 73 -2.43 6.53 16.57
C LYS A 73 -3.83 6.52 17.17
N ILE A 74 -4.82 6.12 16.37
CA ILE A 74 -6.18 5.89 16.83
C ILE A 74 -6.21 4.46 17.37
N GLU A 75 -6.27 4.30 18.71
CA GLU A 75 -6.55 3.00 19.32
C GLU A 75 -8.01 2.65 19.07
N GLU A 76 -8.27 1.58 18.31
CA GLU A 76 -9.61 0.99 18.23
C GLU A 76 -9.98 0.43 19.62
N TRP A 77 -11.09 0.91 20.19
CA TRP A 77 -11.62 0.51 21.50
C TRP A 77 -12.27 -0.87 21.49
#